data_AF-I6B381-F1
#
_entry.id   AF-I6B381-F1
#
_cell.length_a   1.000
_cell.length_b   1.000
_cell.length_c   1.000
_cell.angle_alpha   90.00
_cell.angle_beta   90.00
_cell.angle_gamma   90.00
#
_symmetry.space_group_name_H-M   'P 1'
#
loop_
_entity.id
_entity.type
_entity.pdbx_description
1 polymer ?
#
loop_
_entity_poly.entity_id
_entity_poly.type
_entity_poly.pdbx_seq_one_letter_code
_entity_poly.pdbx_strand_id
1 'polypeptide(L)'
;MAEGINVRFAGELQRFIQNRVNGEAGLYSSASEYIRDLVRRDYEHEEQRKWHALRQELKAGVEADESAFIPLNADDVIAQARSRRKSSVNAR
;
A
#
# COMPACT_ATOMS: atom_id res chain seq x y z
N MET A 1 15.34 -19.97 -5.34
CA MET A 1 16.56 -19.54 -6.06
C MET A 1 16.42 -18.05 -6.32
N ALA A 2 17.46 -17.23 -6.06
CA ALA A 2 17.40 -15.80 -6.37
C ALA A 2 17.71 -15.60 -7.85
N GLU A 3 16.87 -14.87 -8.58
CA GLU A 3 17.07 -14.55 -9.99
C GLU A 3 17.68 -13.15 -10.12
N GLY A 4 18.65 -13.00 -11.03
CA GLY A 4 19.34 -11.73 -11.26
C GLY A 4 18.54 -10.84 -12.21
N ILE A 5 18.29 -9.59 -11.80
CA ILE A 5 17.63 -8.58 -12.64
C ILE A 5 18.71 -7.62 -13.17
N ASN A 6 18.74 -7.41 -14.49
CA ASN A 6 19.59 -6.38 -15.10
C ASN A 6 18.83 -5.06 -15.20
N VAL A 7 19.32 -4.02 -14.52
CA VAL A 7 18.72 -2.68 -14.55
C VAL A 7 19.74 -1.71 -15.11
N ARG A 8 19.34 -0.93 -16.12
CA ARG A 8 20.17 0.13 -16.70
C ARG A 8 19.69 1.49 -16.22
N PHE A 9 20.60 2.25 -15.63
CA PHE A 9 20.38 3.64 -15.25
C PHE A 9 21.11 4.55 -16.22
N ALA A 10 20.51 5.67 -16.61
CA ALA A 10 21.11 6.65 -17.50
C ALA A 10 21.29 8.01 -16.79
N GLY A 11 22.32 8.74 -17.19
CA GLY A 11 22.50 10.15 -16.82
C GLY A 11 22.64 10.39 -15.31
N GLU A 12 21.74 11.20 -14.76
CA GLU A 12 21.77 11.63 -13.35
C GLU A 12 21.60 10.49 -12.36
N LEU A 13 20.75 9.51 -12.67
CA LEU A 13 20.50 8.38 -11.79
C LEU A 13 21.74 7.49 -11.64
N GLN A 14 22.51 7.32 -12.71
CA GLN A 14 23.78 6.60 -12.65
C GLN A 14 24.78 7.33 -11.73
N ARG A 15 24.92 8.66 -11.88
CA ARG A 15 25.79 9.47 -11.01
C ARG A 15 25.34 9.40 -9.55
N PHE A 16 24.04 9.44 -9.31
CA PHE A 16 23.47 9.35 -7.98
C PHE A 16 23.81 8.01 -7.30
N ILE A 17 23.65 6.88 -8.01
CA ILE A 17 24.03 5.56 -7.49
C ILE A 17 25.54 5.48 -7.27
N GLN A 18 26.33 5.98 -8.22
CA GLN A 18 27.79 6.02 -8.09
C GLN A 18 28.22 6.80 -6.84
N ASN A 19 27.60 7.94 -6.51
CA ASN A 19 27.92 8.69 -5.29
C ASN A 19 27.56 7.95 -4.00
N ARG A 20 26.58 7.02 -4.04
CA ARG A 20 26.19 6.20 -2.89
C ARG A 20 27.11 5.01 -2.65
N VAL A 21 27.78 4.54 -3.71
CA VAL A 21 28.67 3.37 -3.69
C VAL A 21 30.14 3.78 -3.61
N ASN A 22 30.54 4.80 -4.38
CA ASN A 22 31.91 5.28 -4.50
C ASN A 22 32.09 6.59 -3.72
N GLY A 23 32.72 6.48 -2.56
CA GLY A 23 33.22 7.59 -1.74
C GLY A 23 33.94 7.03 -0.50
N GLU A 24 34.79 7.82 0.16
CA GLU A 24 35.49 7.42 1.41
C GLU A 24 34.53 7.04 2.56
N ALA A 25 33.26 7.44 2.43
CA ALA A 25 32.14 7.10 3.31
C ALA A 25 30.99 6.37 2.57
N GLY A 26 31.31 5.61 1.51
CA GLY A 26 30.31 4.85 0.75
C GLY A 26 29.48 3.96 1.68
N LEU A 27 28.17 4.25 1.78
CA LEU A 27 27.24 3.53 2.67
C LEU A 27 26.94 2.11 2.19
N TYR A 28 27.24 1.81 0.92
CA TYR A 28 26.93 0.54 0.27
C TYR A 28 28.13 0.04 -0.53
N SER A 29 28.37 -1.28 -0.49
CA SER A 29 29.48 -1.94 -1.17
C SER A 29 29.26 -2.10 -2.67
N SER A 30 28.01 -2.04 -3.14
CA SER A 30 27.67 -2.17 -4.55
C SER A 30 26.33 -1.52 -4.90
N ALA A 31 26.15 -1.20 -6.18
CA ALA A 31 24.85 -0.73 -6.69
C ALA A 31 23.73 -1.77 -6.45
N SER A 32 24.04 -3.06 -6.59
CA SER A 32 23.06 -4.13 -6.34
C SER A 32 22.62 -4.22 -4.88
N GLU A 33 23.52 -3.93 -3.93
CA GLU A 33 23.17 -3.84 -2.52
C GLU A 33 22.23 -2.66 -2.26
N TYR A 34 22.58 -1.48 -2.79
CA TYR A 34 21.74 -0.28 -2.67
C TYR A 34 20.34 -0.49 -3.24
N ILE A 35 20.23 -1.09 -4.43
CA ILE A 35 18.94 -1.38 -5.06
C ILE A 35 18.13 -2.40 -4.25
N ARG A 36 18.77 -3.46 -3.71
CA ARG A 36 18.07 -4.42 -2.84
C ARG A 36 17.52 -3.76 -1.59
N ASP A 37 18.29 -2.88 -0.96
CA ASP A 37 17.84 -2.14 0.22
C ASP A 37 16.68 -1.20 -0.14
N LEU A 38 16.77 -0.48 -1.27
CA LEU A 38 15.71 0.40 -1.75
C LEU A 38 14.41 -0.35 -2.04
N VAL A 39 14.47 -1.51 -2.70
CA VAL A 39 13.30 -2.35 -2.96
C VAL A 39 12.71 -2.91 -1.67
N ARG A 40 13.55 -3.27 -0.68
CA ARG A 40 13.06 -3.74 0.62
C ARG A 40 12.28 -2.65 1.34
N ARG A 41 12.82 -1.43 1.38
CA ARG A 41 12.14 -0.28 2.01
C ARG A 41 10.84 0.06 1.28
N ASP A 42 10.84 0.02 -0.05
CA ASP A 42 9.64 0.24 -0.85
C ASP A 42 8.54 -0.80 -0.52
N TYR A 43 8.92 -2.07 -0.45
CA TYR A 43 8.02 -3.15 -0.04
C TYR A 43 7.47 -2.94 1.38
N GLU A 44 8.34 -2.63 2.35
CA GLU A 44 7.93 -2.36 3.73
C GLU A 44 6.97 -1.17 3.82
N HIS A 45 7.24 -0.09 3.07
CA HIS A 45 6.35 1.07 3.01
C HIS A 45 4.99 0.73 2.38
N GLU A 46 4.95 -0.04 1.29
CA GLU A 46 3.70 -0.51 0.68
C GLU A 46 2.88 -1.37 1.65
N GLU A 47 3.50 -2.32 2.34
CA GLU A 47 2.81 -3.17 3.32
C GLU A 47 2.30 -2.35 4.52
N GLN A 48 3.11 -1.41 5.02
CA GLN A 48 2.68 -0.47 6.06
C GLN A 48 1.50 0.39 5.60
N ARG A 49 1.52 0.90 4.36
CA ARG A 49 0.42 1.69 3.80
C ARG A 49 -0.88 0.90 3.77
N LYS A 50 -0.85 -0.36 3.28
CA LYS A 50 -2.02 -1.24 3.27
C LYS A 50 -2.56 -1.49 4.67
N TRP A 51 -1.67 -1.77 5.63
CA TRP A 51 -2.05 -1.97 7.02
C TRP A 51 -2.66 -0.72 7.66
N HIS A 52 -2.07 0.45 7.40
CA HIS A 52 -2.59 1.72 7.90
C HIS A 52 -3.95 2.06 7.28
N ALA A 53 -4.14 1.82 5.98
CA ALA A 53 -5.43 2.03 5.32
C ALA A 53 -6.51 1.16 5.95
N LEU A 54 -6.25 -0.15 6.12
CA LEU A 54 -7.19 -1.07 6.77
C LEU A 54 -7.52 -0.64 8.20
N ARG A 55 -6.51 -0.23 8.98
CA ARG A 55 -6.73 0.27 10.35
C ARG A 55 -7.57 1.53 10.39
N GLN A 56 -7.38 2.45 9.45
CA GLN A 56 -8.18 3.68 9.38
C GLN A 56 -9.64 3.36 9.04
N GLU A 57 -9.89 2.45 8.11
CA GLU A 57 -11.25 2.02 7.77
C GLU A 57 -11.97 1.36 8.96
N LEU A 58 -11.25 0.50 9.70
CA LEU A 58 -11.82 -0.20 10.85
C LEU A 58 -11.95 0.68 12.09
N LYS A 59 -11.16 1.76 12.22
CA LYS A 59 -11.09 2.61 13.41
C LYS A 59 -12.47 3.09 13.85
N ALA A 60 -13.29 3.58 12.92
CA ALA A 60 -14.61 4.11 13.23
C ALA A 60 -15.55 3.04 13.83
N GLY A 61 -15.46 1.79 13.38
CA GLY A 61 -16.25 0.69 13.93
C GLY A 61 -15.69 0.18 15.26
N VAL A 62 -14.36 0.10 15.40
CA VAL A 62 -13.71 -0.40 16.62
C VAL A 62 -13.86 0.58 17.79
N GLU A 63 -13.84 1.88 17.53
CA GLU A 63 -14.00 2.93 18.55
C GLU A 63 -15.47 3.27 18.83
N ALA A 64 -16.42 2.69 18.10
CA ALA A 64 -17.84 2.92 18.34
C ALA A 64 -18.32 2.21 19.61
N ASP A 65 -19.18 2.87 20.37
CA ASP A 65 -19.88 2.25 21.50
C ASP A 65 -20.78 1.10 21.04
N GLU A 66 -20.95 0.10 21.91
CA GLU A 66 -21.79 -1.08 21.60
C GLU A 66 -23.24 -0.68 21.27
N SER A 67 -23.73 0.44 21.82
CA SER A 67 -25.06 1.00 21.51
C SER A 67 -25.21 1.50 20.07
N ALA A 68 -24.12 1.71 19.34
CA ALA A 68 -24.14 2.07 17.93
C ALA A 68 -24.40 0.85 17.02
N PHE A 69 -24.24 -0.36 17.54
CA PHE A 69 -24.48 -1.59 16.80
C PHE A 69 -25.95 -2.00 16.89
N ILE A 70 -26.56 -2.25 15.74
CA ILE A 70 -27.94 -2.72 15.63
C ILE A 70 -27.97 -4.16 15.12
N PRO A 71 -28.95 -4.97 15.54
CA PRO A 71 -29.15 -6.30 14.96
C PRO A 71 -29.32 -6.21 13.45
N LEU A 72 -28.52 -6.98 12.73
CA LEU A 72 -28.47 -6.95 11.27
C LEU A 72 -28.93 -8.32 10.72
N ASN A 73 -29.93 -8.30 9.84
CA ASN A 73 -30.32 -9.45 9.04
C ASN A 73 -29.79 -9.28 7.61
N ALA A 74 -29.10 -10.30 7.09
CA ALA A 74 -28.55 -10.29 5.74
C ALA A 74 -29.61 -10.07 4.65
N ASP A 75 -30.81 -10.61 4.82
CA ASP A 75 -31.90 -10.47 3.84
C ASP A 75 -32.36 -9.02 3.70
N ASP A 76 -32.45 -8.30 4.83
CA ASP A 76 -32.85 -6.89 4.87
C ASP A 76 -31.81 -5.99 4.20
N VAL A 77 -30.51 -6.30 4.41
CA VAL A 77 -29.40 -5.59 3.75
C VAL A 77 -29.46 -5.75 2.23
N ILE A 78 -29.71 -6.97 1.75
CA ILE A 78 -29.82 -7.27 0.32
C ILE A 78 -31.04 -6.55 -0.28
N ALA A 79 -32.17 -6.57 0.41
CA ALA A 79 -33.38 -5.87 -0.03
C ALA A 79 -33.14 -4.35 -0.12
N GLN A 80 -32.48 -3.75 0.88
CA GLN A 80 -32.16 -2.34 0.90
C GLN A 80 -31.19 -1.95 -0.23
N ALA A 81 -30.13 -2.73 -0.47
CA ALA A 81 -29.18 -2.50 -1.54
C ALA A 81 -29.85 -2.56 -2.93
N ARG A 82 -30.74 -3.53 -3.15
CA ARG A 82 -31.53 -3.65 -4.38
C ARG A 82 -32.46 -2.46 -4.58
N SER A 83 -33.08 -1.95 -3.52
CA SER A 83 -33.93 -0.77 -3.56
C SER A 83 -33.14 0.48 -3.97
N ARG A 84 -31.99 0.75 -3.31
CA ARG A 84 -31.09 1.87 -3.64
C ARG A 84 -30.66 1.87 -5.11
N ARG A 85 -30.35 0.70 -5.66
CA ARG A 85 -29.97 0.54 -7.09
C ARG A 85 -31.12 0.88 -8.03
N LYS A 86 -32.36 0.51 -7.69
CA LYS A 86 -33.54 0.86 -8.49
C LYS A 86 -33.81 2.37 -8.45
N SER A 87 -33.67 2.99 -7.27
CA SER A 87 -33.83 4.44 -7.10
C SER A 87 -32.77 5.24 -7.86
N SER A 88 -31.51 4.78 -7.90
CA SER A 88 -30.45 5.46 -8.66
C SER A 88 -30.55 5.27 -10.18
N VAL A 89 -31.19 4.18 -10.62
CA VAL A 89 -31.53 3.94 -12.04
C VAL A 89 -32.72 4.81 -12.47
N ASN A 90 -33.74 4.99 -11.62
CA ASN A 90 -34.90 5.84 -11.93
C ASN A 90 -34.61 7.35 -11.83
N ALA A 91 -33.49 7.75 -11.23
CA ALA A 91 -33.06 9.14 -11.12
C ALA A 91 -32.12 9.59 -12.26
N ARG A 92 -31.86 8.72 -13.24
CA ARG A 92 -31.13 8.99 -14.49
C ARG A 92 -32.09 9.01 -15.66
#